data_AF-A0A4D7ANR2-F1
#
_entry.id   AF-A0A4D7ANR2-F1
#
_cell.length_a   1.000
_cell.length_b   1.000
_cell.length_c   1.000
_cell.angle_alpha   90.00
_cell.angle_beta   90.00
_cell.angle_gamma   90.00
#
_symmetry.space_group_name_H-M   'P 1'
#
loop_
_entity.id
_entity.type
_entity.pdbx_description
1 polymer ?
#
loop_
_entity_poly.entity_id
_entity_poly.type
_entity_poly.pdbx_seq_one_letter_code
_entity_poly.pdbx_strand_id
1 'polypeptide(L)'
;MDDVKLAMLGNKDAAKRLTDAGVLVPCPMCRGQARVRNERYYQPNVRRNVICMKCFTNSGWYKTEHEARLAWNTRAPILSAEEMEMLEGIKMEVEMVMKRMEVLNDAD
;
A
#
# COMPACT_ATOMS: atom_id res chain seq x y z
N MET A 1 -7.27 12.91 6.31
CA MET A 1 -6.78 11.51 6.34
C MET A 1 -5.27 11.56 6.43
N ASP A 2 -4.63 10.82 7.34
CA ASP A 2 -3.16 10.79 7.45
C ASP A 2 -2.51 9.86 6.41
N ASP A 3 -1.19 9.95 6.25
CA ASP A 3 -0.44 9.13 5.28
C ASP A 3 -0.57 7.63 5.56
N VAL A 4 -0.73 7.22 6.83
CA VAL A 4 -0.93 5.80 7.20
C VAL A 4 -2.25 5.29 6.64
N LYS A 5 -3.33 6.04 6.82
CA LYS A 5 -4.66 5.72 6.26
C LYS A 5 -4.63 5.75 4.73
N LEU A 6 -4.03 6.76 4.12
CA LEU A 6 -3.91 6.86 2.66
C LEU A 6 -3.14 5.66 2.07
N ALA A 7 -2.01 5.29 2.67
CA ALA A 7 -1.22 4.14 2.25
C ALA A 7 -1.99 2.82 2.41
N MET A 8 -2.74 2.64 3.51
CA MET A 8 -3.61 1.48 3.70
C MET A 8 -4.74 1.39 2.68
N LEU A 9 -5.11 2.50 2.04
CA LEU A 9 -6.08 2.56 0.93
C LEU A 9 -5.42 2.50 -0.46
N GLY A 10 -4.11 2.25 -0.54
CA GLY A 10 -3.40 2.06 -1.81
C GLY A 10 -2.79 3.32 -2.40
N ASN A 11 -2.76 4.45 -1.68
CA ASN A 11 -2.06 5.64 -2.15
C ASN A 11 -0.53 5.39 -2.15
N LYS A 12 0.04 5.27 -3.34
CA LYS A 12 1.47 4.93 -3.53
C LYS A 12 2.41 6.04 -3.06
N ASP A 13 2.03 7.31 -3.19
CA ASP A 13 2.86 8.43 -2.76
C ASP A 13 2.92 8.56 -1.24
N ALA A 14 1.78 8.33 -0.56
CA ALA A 14 1.73 8.26 0.89
C ALA A 14 2.57 7.08 1.41
N ALA A 15 2.44 5.90 0.79
CA ALA A 15 3.26 4.74 1.11
C ALA A 15 4.76 5.02 0.92
N LYS A 16 5.13 5.76 -0.14
CA LYS A 16 6.52 6.16 -0.38
C LYS A 16 7.02 7.12 0.70
N ARG A 17 6.27 8.17 1.06
CA ARG A 17 6.66 9.11 2.14
C ARG A 17 6.88 8.40 3.47
N LEU A 18 5.98 7.48 3.84
CA LEU A 18 6.16 6.67 5.05
C LEU A 18 7.42 5.80 4.99
N THR A 19 7.68 5.20 3.83
CA THR A 19 8.87 4.38 3.60
C THR A 19 10.15 5.21 3.76
N ASP A 20 10.20 6.38 3.13
CA ASP A 20 11.34 7.30 3.19
C ASP A 20 11.57 7.83 4.63
N ALA A 21 10.49 8.00 5.40
CA ALA A 21 10.55 8.35 6.83
C ALA A 21 10.84 7.17 7.77
N GLY A 22 10.98 5.94 7.26
CA GLY A 22 11.21 4.75 8.09
C GLY A 22 9.99 4.30 8.92
N VAL A 23 8.79 4.71 8.53
CA VAL A 23 7.52 4.36 9.19
C VAL A 23 6.86 3.17 8.48
N LEU A 24 6.29 2.25 9.25
CA LEU A 24 5.53 1.10 8.74
C LEU A 24 4.05 1.26 9.10
N VAL A 25 3.17 1.04 8.12
CA VAL A 25 1.73 0.96 8.41
C VAL A 25 1.42 -0.31 9.23
N PRO A 26 0.32 -0.34 10.00
CA PRO A 26 -0.06 -1.48 10.85
C PRO A 26 -0.19 -2.80 10.10
N CYS A 27 -0.12 -3.93 10.80
CA CYS A 27 -0.28 -5.25 10.22
C CYS A 27 -1.65 -5.43 9.54
N PRO A 28 -1.72 -5.97 8.31
CA PRO A 28 -2.99 -6.19 7.62
C PRO A 28 -3.88 -7.22 8.31
N MET A 29 -3.32 -8.16 9.07
CA MET A 29 -4.08 -9.27 9.67
C MET A 29 -4.64 -8.93 11.06
N CYS A 30 -3.85 -8.23 11.88
CA CYS A 30 -4.19 -8.01 13.29
C CYS A 30 -4.07 -6.56 13.76
N ARG A 31 -3.76 -5.63 12.84
CA ARG A 31 -3.51 -4.20 13.11
C ARG A 31 -2.37 -3.93 14.11
N GLY A 32 -1.59 -4.96 14.46
CA GLY A 32 -0.44 -4.86 15.35
C GLY A 32 0.77 -4.19 14.69
N GLN A 33 1.76 -3.83 15.51
CA GLN A 33 3.00 -3.20 15.07
C GLN A 33 3.82 -4.13 14.18
N ALA A 34 4.49 -3.56 13.18
CA ALA A 34 5.43 -4.24 12.30
C ALA A 34 6.84 -3.68 12.48
N ARG A 35 7.86 -4.50 12.20
CA ARG A 35 9.27 -4.12 12.25
C ARG A 35 10.05 -4.76 11.12
N VAL A 36 11.20 -4.18 10.79
CA VAL A 36 12.16 -4.80 9.87
C VAL A 36 12.94 -5.90 10.62
N ARG A 37 13.24 -6.99 9.91
CA ARG A 37 14.02 -8.13 10.39
C ARG A 37 15.03 -8.54 9.31
N ASN A 38 16.22 -8.92 9.76
CA ASN A 38 17.32 -9.41 8.94
C ASN A 38 17.31 -10.95 8.83
N GLU A 39 17.69 -11.49 7.66
CA GLU A 39 17.68 -12.93 7.37
C GLU A 39 18.69 -13.74 8.20
N ARG A 40 19.78 -13.11 8.69
CA ARG A 40 20.76 -13.58 9.69
C ARG A 40 21.69 -12.42 10.08
N TYR A 41 22.14 -12.34 11.34
CA TYR A 41 22.90 -11.18 11.88
C TYR A 41 24.34 -11.01 11.35
N TYR A 42 24.91 -11.97 10.60
CA TYR A 42 26.36 -12.01 10.34
C TYR A 42 26.78 -12.43 8.91
N GLN A 43 25.95 -12.22 7.88
CA GLN A 43 26.32 -12.57 6.50
C GLN A 43 26.46 -11.35 5.59
N PRO A 44 27.47 -11.29 4.69
CA PRO A 44 27.44 -10.34 3.60
C PRO A 44 26.20 -10.62 2.73
N ASN A 45 25.48 -9.58 2.30
CA ASN A 45 24.19 -9.66 1.59
C ASN A 45 22.95 -10.05 2.43
N VAL A 46 22.88 -9.60 3.69
CA VAL A 46 21.68 -9.77 4.55
C VAL A 46 20.41 -9.32 3.82
N ARG A 47 19.43 -10.20 3.61
CA ARG A 47 18.11 -9.78 3.15
C ARG A 47 17.26 -9.26 4.30
N ARG A 48 16.32 -8.38 3.98
CA ARG A 48 15.40 -7.72 4.92
C ARG A 48 13.97 -8.10 4.63
N ASN A 49 13.17 -8.31 5.66
CA ASN A 49 11.72 -8.36 5.53
C ASN A 49 11.04 -7.54 6.62
N VAL A 50 9.77 -7.24 6.41
CA VAL A 50 8.91 -6.66 7.45
C VAL A 50 8.11 -7.79 8.09
N ILE A 51 8.03 -7.81 9.41
CA ILE A 51 7.30 -8.81 10.19
C ILE A 51 6.43 -8.13 11.25
N CYS A 52 5.20 -8.60 11.40
CA CYS A 52 4.34 -8.23 12.51
C CYS A 52 4.85 -8.82 13.83
N MET A 53 4.90 -7.99 14.87
CA MET A 53 5.36 -8.40 16.20
C MET A 53 4.32 -9.19 17.00
N LYS A 54 3.05 -9.23 16.53
CA LYS A 54 1.94 -9.92 17.20
C LYS A 54 1.58 -11.25 16.54
N CYS A 55 1.34 -11.26 15.22
CA CYS A 55 0.85 -12.45 14.50
C CYS A 55 1.87 -13.04 13.51
N PHE A 56 3.09 -12.51 13.47
CA PHE A 56 4.19 -12.98 12.63
C PHE A 56 3.95 -12.99 11.10
N THR A 57 2.83 -12.44 10.62
CA THR A 57 2.64 -12.10 9.20
C THR A 57 3.84 -11.29 8.73
N ASN A 58 4.40 -11.66 7.58
CA ASN A 58 5.60 -11.05 7.06
C ASN A 58 5.50 -10.79 5.56
N SER A 59 6.31 -9.84 5.09
CA SER A 59 6.56 -9.64 3.67
C SER A 59 7.54 -10.70 3.14
N GLY A 60 7.76 -10.69 1.82
CA GLY A 60 8.92 -11.34 1.21
C GLY A 60 10.26 -10.76 1.71
N TRP A 61 11.35 -11.41 1.29
CA TRP A 61 12.71 -10.97 1.56
C TRP A 61 13.23 -10.07 0.44
N TYR A 62 13.79 -8.92 0.81
CA TYR A 62 14.28 -7.89 -0.10
C TYR A 62 15.76 -7.60 0.14
N LYS A 63 16.43 -6.99 -0.84
CA LYS A 63 17.86 -6.69 -0.73
C LYS A 63 18.08 -5.55 0.25
N THR A 64 17.21 -4.54 0.22
CA THR A 64 17.33 -3.36 1.07
C THR A 64 16.20 -3.25 2.09
N GLU A 65 16.47 -2.53 3.18
CA GLU A 65 15.43 -2.17 4.15
C GLU A 65 14.35 -1.31 3.51
N HIS A 66 14.74 -0.39 2.62
CA HIS A 66 13.81 0.48 1.90
C HIS A 66 12.83 -0.33 1.04
N GLU A 67 13.32 -1.30 0.26
CA GLU A 67 12.49 -2.20 -0.54
C GLU A 67 11.49 -2.98 0.32
N ALA A 68 11.95 -3.50 1.47
CA ALA A 68 11.08 -4.25 2.38
C ALA A 68 9.96 -3.37 2.97
N ARG A 69 10.30 -2.15 3.38
CA ARG A 69 9.36 -1.15 3.89
C ARG A 69 8.37 -0.73 2.80
N LEU A 70 8.87 -0.44 1.60
CA LEU A 70 8.06 -0.03 0.46
C LEU A 70 7.03 -1.11 0.15
N ALA A 71 7.46 -2.36 0.01
CA ALA A 71 6.56 -3.47 -0.27
C ALA A 71 5.48 -3.66 0.80
N TRP A 72 5.83 -3.47 2.09
CA TRP A 72 4.85 -3.55 3.17
C TRP A 72 3.86 -2.39 3.15
N ASN A 73 4.32 -1.18 2.84
CA ASN A 73 3.52 0.04 2.84
C ASN A 73 2.67 0.19 1.57
N THR A 74 3.09 -0.38 0.43
CA THR A 74 2.33 -0.43 -0.83
C THR A 74 1.59 -1.75 -1.03
N ARG A 75 1.43 -2.55 0.03
CA ARG A 75 0.69 -3.81 -0.04
C ARG A 75 -0.75 -3.56 -0.49
N ALA A 76 -1.43 -4.62 -0.91
CA ALA A 76 -2.83 -4.56 -1.30
C ALA A 76 -3.67 -3.79 -0.23
N PRO A 77 -4.54 -2.85 -0.66
CA PRO A 77 -5.34 -2.04 0.23
C PRO A 77 -6.14 -2.87 1.24
N ILE A 78 -6.26 -2.38 2.47
CA ILE A 78 -7.18 -2.94 3.46
C ILE A 78 -8.48 -2.18 3.32
N LEU A 79 -9.23 -2.48 2.26
CA LEU A 79 -10.56 -1.94 2.07
C LEU A 79 -11.57 -2.82 2.81
N SER A 80 -12.62 -2.21 3.37
CA SER A 80 -13.86 -2.96 3.61
C SER A 80 -14.66 -3.07 2.30
N ALA A 81 -15.52 -4.08 2.19
CA ALA A 81 -16.20 -4.40 0.93
C ALA A 81 -17.08 -3.24 0.40
N GLU A 82 -17.72 -2.53 1.32
CA GLU A 82 -18.64 -1.43 1.01
C GLU A 82 -17.88 -0.18 0.49
N GLU A 83 -16.69 0.06 1.04
CA GLU A 83 -15.84 1.19 0.63
C GLU A 83 -15.18 0.95 -0.74
N MET A 84 -14.94 -0.31 -1.12
CA MET A 84 -14.54 -0.68 -2.49
C MET A 84 -15.68 -0.47 -3.49
N GLU A 85 -16.88 -0.93 -3.13
CA GLU A 85 -18.05 -0.90 -4.00
C GLU A 85 -18.46 0.55 -4.37
N MET A 86 -18.39 1.47 -3.41
CA MET A 86 -18.61 2.89 -3.69
C MET A 86 -17.54 3.50 -4.60
N LEU A 87 -16.27 3.12 -4.43
CA LEU A 87 -15.13 3.62 -5.22
C LEU A 87 -15.23 3.19 -6.69
N GLU A 88 -15.70 1.97 -6.95
CA GLU A 88 -15.89 1.46 -8.31
C GLU A 88 -17.11 2.08 -9.00
N GLY A 89 -18.22 2.28 -8.26
CA GLY A 89 -19.42 2.93 -8.79
C GLY A 89 -19.16 4.35 -9.28
N ILE A 90 -18.48 5.16 -8.48
CA ILE A 90 -18.15 6.55 -8.84
C ILE A 90 -17.19 6.58 -10.04
N LYS A 91 -16.23 5.66 -10.11
CA LYS A 91 -15.29 5.59 -11.24
C LYS A 91 -16.02 5.30 -12.55
N MET A 92 -16.99 4.38 -12.55
CA MET A 92 -17.81 4.06 -13.73
C MET A 92 -18.68 5.22 -14.19
N GLU A 93 -19.26 5.97 -13.26
CA GLU A 93 -20.06 7.15 -13.60
C GLU A 93 -19.21 8.24 -14.25
N VAL A 94 -18.03 8.51 -13.69
CA VAL A 94 -17.10 9.52 -14.23
C VAL A 94 -16.63 9.13 -15.63
N GLU A 95 -16.24 7.88 -15.85
CA GLU A 95 -15.81 7.41 -17.17
C GLU A 95 -16.93 7.51 -18.22
N MET A 96 -18.18 7.23 -17.85
CA MET A 96 -19.33 7.41 -18.75
C MET A 96 -19.58 8.87 -19.10
N VAL A 97 -19.52 9.76 -18.12
CA VAL A 97 -19.73 11.20 -18.37
C VAL A 97 -18.63 11.75 -19.27
N MET A 98 -17.38 11.38 -19.01
CA MET A 98 -16.25 11.80 -19.84
C MET A 98 -16.38 11.31 -21.28
N LYS A 99 -16.71 10.03 -21.49
CA LYS A 99 -16.88 9.48 -22.84
C LYS A 99 -18.05 10.11 -23.59
N ARG A 100 -19.14 10.45 -22.89
CA ARG A 100 -20.27 11.15 -23.50
C ARG A 100 -19.89 12.57 -23.92
N MET A 101 -19.05 13.24 -23.15
CA MET A 101 -18.61 14.59 -23.44
C MET A 101 -17.63 14.63 -24.62
N GLU A 102 -16.75 13.63 -24.74
CA GLU A 102 -15.89 13.45 -25.91
C GLU A 102 -16.70 13.29 -27.21
N VAL A 103 -17.74 12.44 -27.19
CA VAL A 103 -18.64 12.25 -28.35
C VAL A 103 -19.37 13.53 -28.75
N LEU A 104 -19.69 14.40 -27.79
CA LEU A 104 -20.33 15.68 -28.09
C LEU A 104 -19.34 16.69 -28.68
N ASN A 105 -18.09 16.68 -28.22
CA ASN A 105 -17.06 17.59 -28.71
C ASN A 105 -16.54 17.20 -30.11
N ASP A 106 -16.66 15.94 -30.52
CA ASP A 106 -16.30 15.45 -31.85
C ASP A 106 -17.45 15.62 -32.88
N ALA A 107 -18.62 16.10 -32.45
CA ALA A 107 -19.81 16.29 -33.28
C ALA A 107 -20.00 17.75 -33.77
N ASP A 108 -19.10 18.66 -33.38
CA ASP A 108 -18.99 20.05 -33.85
C ASP A 108 -17.79 20.21 -34.83
#